data_AF-A0A6B0V858-F1
#
_entry.id   AF-A0A6B0V858-F1
#
_cell.length_a   1.000
_cell.length_b   1.000
_cell.length_c   1.000
_cell.angle_alpha   90.00
_cell.angle_beta   90.00
_cell.angle_gamma   90.00
#
_symmetry.space_group_name_H-M   'P 1'
#
loop_
_entity.id
_entity.type
_entity.pdbx_description
1 polymer ?
#
loop_
_entity_poly.entity_id
_entity_poly.type
_entity_poly.pdbx_seq_one_letter_code
_entity_poly.pdbx_strand_id
1 'polypeptide(L)'
;SRRTVKCRLTSDPRIFLGRFFRSARPAIQCGDRGARKKMDICGESDDLEPSSIPLCSAIEERLFLGGRDAAEDDPTVRALGITHILTADIFPLELEGSKSNLQLLFLQVDDRPEEDLLSHFEKACKFIDQGCRNGGCLVHCYFGVSRSATLVIAYIMQKYRLDYTTAFERVREKRTCIGPNQGFIFQLNLFHAMDYKLDKGNIQYRLYLLDKLATVAKRGSLTCLEQTLYPLPLDDSRASNTSSHRHAKNKSQRVSGKDVYTMCMLH
;
A
#
# COMPACT_ATOMS: atom_id res chain seq x y z
N SER A 1 -19.11 -36.08 -42.53
CA SER A 1 -18.24 -36.98 -41.75
C SER A 1 -17.68 -36.21 -40.56
N ARG A 2 -18.27 -36.36 -39.37
CA ARG A 2 -17.82 -35.73 -38.11
C ARG A 2 -16.69 -36.60 -37.53
N ARG A 3 -15.49 -36.04 -37.33
CA ARG A 3 -14.41 -36.70 -36.59
C ARG A 3 -14.29 -36.08 -35.20
N THR A 4 -14.68 -36.86 -34.21
CA THR A 4 -14.45 -36.61 -32.78
C THR A 4 -12.98 -36.91 -32.44
N VAL A 5 -12.30 -35.95 -31.81
CA VAL A 5 -10.95 -36.15 -31.26
C VAL A 5 -11.11 -36.56 -29.78
N LYS A 6 -10.77 -37.81 -29.47
CA LYS A 6 -10.62 -38.31 -28.09
C LYS A 6 -9.33 -37.72 -27.50
N CYS A 7 -9.45 -36.83 -26.52
CA CYS A 7 -8.32 -36.50 -25.64
C CYS A 7 -8.19 -37.59 -24.58
N ARG A 8 -7.05 -38.30 -24.53
CA ARG A 8 -6.65 -39.11 -23.38
C ARG A 8 -5.84 -38.24 -22.43
N LEU A 9 -6.32 -38.11 -21.20
CA LEU A 9 -5.57 -37.58 -20.07
C LEU A 9 -4.55 -38.65 -19.65
N THR A 10 -3.27 -38.30 -19.66
CA THR A 10 -2.21 -39.08 -19.01
C THR A 10 -1.71 -38.31 -17.79
N SER A 11 -1.84 -38.93 -16.64
CA SER A 11 -1.39 -38.47 -15.32
C SER A 11 0.09 -38.78 -15.12
N ASP A 12 0.97 -37.78 -15.20
CA ASP A 12 2.35 -37.87 -14.72
C ASP A 12 2.85 -36.51 -14.18
N PRO A 13 3.14 -36.36 -12.87
CA PRO A 13 3.45 -35.09 -12.23
C PRO A 13 4.96 -34.81 -12.14
N ARG A 14 5.66 -34.73 -13.27
CA ARG A 14 7.07 -34.24 -13.32
C ARG A 14 7.43 -33.49 -14.60
N ILE A 15 6.63 -32.52 -15.05
CA ILE A 15 7.06 -31.55 -16.08
C ILE A 15 6.41 -30.19 -15.78
N PHE A 16 6.95 -29.44 -14.81
CA PHE A 16 6.72 -28.00 -14.75
C PHE A 16 7.80 -27.31 -13.91
N LEU A 17 9.04 -27.26 -14.41
CA LEU A 17 10.01 -26.26 -14.00
C LEU A 17 11.09 -26.14 -15.08
N GLY A 18 11.30 -24.94 -15.60
CA GLY A 18 12.46 -24.61 -16.42
C GLY A 18 12.18 -24.53 -17.92
N ARG A 19 11.63 -23.40 -18.36
CA ARG A 19 11.85 -22.84 -19.70
C ARG A 19 11.41 -21.40 -19.69
N PHE A 20 12.37 -20.48 -19.71
CA PHE A 20 12.43 -19.28 -20.54
C PHE A 20 13.52 -18.37 -19.97
N PHE A 21 14.77 -18.61 -20.37
CA PHE A 21 15.82 -17.61 -20.56
C PHE A 21 17.09 -18.35 -21.00
N ARG A 22 17.38 -18.39 -22.32
CA ARG A 22 18.72 -18.28 -22.90
C ARG A 22 18.73 -18.36 -24.44
N SER A 23 19.47 -17.40 -25.01
CA SER A 23 20.00 -17.29 -26.38
C SER A 23 18.98 -17.01 -27.50
N ALA A 24 19.24 -16.16 -28.48
CA ALA A 24 20.51 -15.89 -29.14
C ALA A 24 20.61 -14.47 -29.75
N ARG A 25 21.82 -13.90 -29.74
CA ARG A 25 22.26 -12.87 -30.70
C ARG A 25 22.80 -13.58 -31.94
N PRO A 26 22.55 -13.07 -33.15
CA PRO A 26 23.46 -13.25 -34.27
C PRO A 26 24.16 -11.94 -34.63
N ALA A 27 25.47 -12.01 -34.80
CA ALA A 27 26.27 -11.01 -35.49
C ALA A 27 26.23 -11.29 -36.99
N ILE A 28 25.98 -10.27 -37.83
CA ILE A 28 26.16 -10.34 -39.28
C ILE A 28 26.86 -9.07 -39.76
N GLN A 29 27.91 -9.28 -40.57
CA GLN A 29 28.82 -8.31 -41.17
C GLN A 29 28.15 -7.37 -42.20
N CYS A 30 28.77 -6.19 -42.35
CA CYS A 30 28.51 -5.20 -43.40
C CYS A 30 28.74 -5.73 -44.82
N GLY A 31 27.92 -5.24 -45.77
CA GLY A 31 28.12 -5.32 -47.21
C GLY A 31 27.24 -4.26 -47.91
N ASP A 32 27.87 -3.46 -48.77
CA ASP A 32 27.40 -2.18 -49.31
C ASP A 32 26.62 -2.30 -50.65
N ARG A 33 25.83 -1.24 -50.94
CA ARG A 33 25.18 -0.79 -52.20
C ARG A 33 23.78 -1.31 -52.58
N GLY A 34 22.83 -0.35 -52.65
CA GLY A 34 21.61 -0.45 -53.47
C GLY A 34 20.52 0.55 -53.09
N ALA A 35 20.47 1.71 -53.77
CA ALA A 35 19.53 2.80 -53.55
C ALA A 35 18.05 2.45 -53.88
N ARG A 36 17.11 2.92 -53.04
CA ARG A 36 15.81 3.58 -53.36
C ARG A 36 14.76 3.33 -52.26
N LYS A 37 14.41 4.36 -51.48
CA LYS A 37 13.22 5.21 -51.64
C LYS A 37 12.98 5.97 -50.34
N LYS A 38 12.85 7.28 -50.51
CA LYS A 38 12.44 8.29 -49.54
C LYS A 38 11.13 7.88 -48.85
N MET A 39 11.14 7.69 -47.54
CA MET A 39 9.98 7.91 -46.68
C MET A 39 10.39 8.99 -45.71
N ASP A 40 9.94 10.21 -46.02
CA ASP A 40 10.04 11.35 -45.13
C ASP A 40 9.14 11.04 -43.92
N ILE A 41 9.74 10.57 -42.82
CA ILE A 41 9.16 10.62 -41.48
C ILE A 41 10.13 11.46 -40.65
N CYS A 42 10.11 12.76 -40.88
CA CYS A 42 10.58 13.75 -39.91
C CYS A 42 9.31 14.32 -39.27
N GLY A 43 8.72 13.55 -38.36
CA GLY A 43 7.94 14.15 -37.28
C GLY A 43 8.96 14.67 -36.29
N GLU A 44 8.92 15.97 -36.05
CA GLU A 44 9.77 16.68 -35.11
C GLU A 44 9.93 15.88 -33.82
N SER A 45 11.19 15.60 -33.47
CA SER A 45 11.53 15.27 -32.10
C SER A 45 11.23 16.51 -31.28
N ASP A 46 10.04 16.57 -30.70
CA ASP A 46 9.79 17.41 -29.55
C ASP A 46 10.84 17.01 -28.51
N ASP A 47 11.84 17.87 -28.35
CA ASP A 47 12.75 17.86 -27.23
C ASP A 47 11.89 17.93 -25.97
N LEU A 48 11.59 16.75 -25.40
CA LEU A 48 10.97 16.60 -24.10
C LEU A 48 12.00 17.08 -23.07
N GLU A 49 12.09 18.40 -22.92
CA GLU A 49 12.46 19.05 -21.68
C GLU A 49 11.86 18.23 -20.53
N PRO A 50 12.65 17.80 -19.53
CA PRO A 50 12.15 16.96 -18.46
C PRO A 50 11.03 17.73 -17.77
N SER A 51 9.78 17.39 -18.10
CA SER A 51 8.58 18.03 -17.60
C SER A 51 8.71 18.05 -16.08
N SER A 52 8.94 19.24 -15.52
CA SER A 52 9.11 19.42 -14.08
C SER A 52 7.88 18.84 -13.40
N ILE A 53 8.04 17.68 -12.75
CA ILE A 53 6.93 17.02 -12.05
C ILE A 53 6.42 18.03 -11.02
N PRO A 54 5.13 18.41 -11.04
CA PRO A 54 4.62 19.39 -10.09
C PRO A 54 4.72 18.82 -8.67
N LEU A 55 5.02 19.71 -7.71
CA LEU A 55 5.10 19.41 -6.27
C LEU A 55 3.94 18.50 -5.83
N CYS A 56 2.72 18.91 -6.15
CA CYS A 56 1.52 18.10 -6.01
C CYS A 56 0.56 18.30 -7.19
N SER A 57 -0.35 17.34 -7.35
CA SER A 57 -1.40 17.34 -8.36
C SER A 57 -2.77 17.29 -7.68
N ALA A 58 -3.73 18.08 -8.16
CA ALA A 58 -5.12 17.95 -7.77
C ALA A 58 -5.73 16.71 -8.44
N ILE A 59 -6.09 15.72 -7.63
CA ILE A 59 -6.68 14.46 -8.10
C ILE A 59 -8.20 14.62 -8.23
N GLU A 60 -8.82 15.21 -7.22
CA GLU A 60 -10.22 15.63 -7.22
C GLU A 60 -10.37 16.98 -6.53
N GLU A 61 -11.59 17.52 -6.50
CA GLU A 61 -11.88 18.70 -5.68
C GLU A 61 -11.40 18.46 -4.25
N ARG A 62 -10.49 19.32 -3.79
CA ARG A 62 -9.90 19.32 -2.44
C ARG A 62 -9.07 18.08 -2.09
N LEU A 63 -8.74 17.22 -3.04
CA LEU A 63 -7.84 16.08 -2.85
C LEU A 63 -6.56 16.28 -3.66
N PHE A 64 -5.43 16.36 -2.96
CA PHE A 64 -4.12 16.58 -3.54
C PHE A 64 -3.17 15.41 -3.26
N LEU A 65 -2.34 15.07 -4.25
CA LEU A 65 -1.31 14.04 -4.17
C LEU A 65 0.05 14.62 -4.53
N GLY A 66 1.04 14.48 -3.66
CA GLY A 66 2.38 15.05 -3.88
C GLY A 66 3.51 14.34 -3.17
N GLY A 67 4.71 14.88 -3.33
CA GLY A 67 5.90 14.53 -2.57
C GLY A 67 5.99 15.26 -1.23
N ARG A 68 7.08 15.03 -0.51
CA ARG A 68 7.35 15.65 0.80
C ARG A 68 7.58 17.15 0.67
N ASP A 69 8.23 17.56 -0.40
CA ASP A 69 8.41 18.95 -0.83
C ASP A 69 7.09 19.74 -0.85
N ALA A 70 5.99 19.14 -1.35
CA ALA A 70 4.68 19.79 -1.37
C ALA A 70 4.06 20.02 0.02
N ALA A 71 4.38 19.15 0.97
CA ALA A 71 3.88 19.24 2.34
C ALA A 71 4.69 20.23 3.20
N GLU A 72 5.96 20.42 2.84
CA GLU A 72 6.87 21.39 3.47
C GLU A 72 6.67 22.81 2.91
N ASP A 73 6.15 22.95 1.68
CA ASP A 73 5.88 24.24 1.05
C ASP A 73 4.65 24.97 1.62
N ASP A 74 4.88 25.81 2.62
CA ASP A 74 3.88 26.68 3.27
C ASP A 74 3.01 27.50 2.29
N PRO A 75 3.58 28.16 1.27
CA PRO A 75 2.79 28.87 0.26
C PRO A 75 1.77 27.98 -0.45
N THR A 76 2.18 26.79 -0.91
CA THR A 76 1.30 25.80 -1.55
C THR A 76 0.22 25.33 -0.61
N VAL A 77 0.57 24.95 0.63
CA VAL A 77 -0.39 24.48 1.64
C VAL A 77 -1.49 25.53 1.88
N ARG A 78 -1.12 26.81 1.99
CA ARG A 78 -2.08 27.90 2.21
C ARG A 78 -2.90 28.20 0.96
N ALA A 79 -2.26 28.29 -0.21
CA ALA A 79 -2.92 28.63 -1.47
C ALA A 79 -3.98 27.59 -1.88
N LEU A 80 -3.71 26.31 -1.62
CA LEU A 80 -4.62 25.21 -1.89
C LEU A 80 -5.68 25.00 -0.79
N GLY A 81 -5.64 25.80 0.28
CA GLY A 81 -6.57 25.67 1.42
C GLY A 81 -6.45 24.32 2.14
N ILE A 82 -5.24 23.74 2.18
CA ILE A 82 -5.01 22.44 2.82
C ILE A 82 -5.17 22.58 4.33
N THR A 83 -6.01 21.73 4.90
CA THR A 83 -6.27 21.63 6.35
C THR A 83 -5.87 20.28 6.92
N HIS A 84 -5.74 19.25 6.06
CA HIS A 84 -5.39 17.90 6.45
C HIS A 84 -4.18 17.42 5.65
N ILE A 85 -3.18 16.86 6.33
CA ILE A 85 -2.00 16.26 5.70
C ILE A 85 -1.87 14.80 6.17
N LEU A 86 -1.89 13.88 5.20
CA LEU A 86 -1.61 12.47 5.42
C LEU A 86 -0.19 12.17 4.93
N THR A 87 0.71 11.88 5.87
CA THR A 87 2.09 11.48 5.61
C THR A 87 2.20 9.96 5.66
N ALA A 88 2.56 9.33 4.53
CA ALA A 88 2.90 7.92 4.45
C ALA A 88 4.39 7.78 4.15
N ASP A 89 5.21 7.76 5.20
CA ASP A 89 6.67 7.76 5.07
C ASP A 89 7.37 7.03 6.23
N ILE A 90 8.70 6.89 6.18
CA ILE A 90 9.49 6.29 7.26
C ILE A 90 9.71 7.27 8.43
N PHE A 91 9.62 8.58 8.16
CA PHE A 91 9.75 9.66 9.13
C PHE A 91 8.52 10.56 9.08
N PRO A 92 8.08 11.12 10.23
CA PRO A 92 7.00 12.09 10.24
C PRO A 92 7.40 13.37 9.50
N LEU A 93 6.39 14.12 9.07
CA LEU A 93 6.59 15.47 8.55
C LEU A 93 6.96 16.40 9.73
N GLU A 94 8.13 17.03 9.64
CA GLU A 94 8.57 18.02 10.61
C GLU A 94 8.05 19.39 10.17
N LEU A 95 7.21 19.99 11.00
CA LEU A 95 6.60 21.29 10.70
C LEU A 95 7.21 22.34 11.63
N GLU A 96 8.04 23.21 11.09
CA GLU A 96 8.56 24.36 11.82
C GLU A 96 7.48 25.45 11.94
N GLY A 97 7.21 25.93 13.17
CA GLY A 97 6.32 27.06 13.43
C GLY A 97 4.83 26.71 13.64
N SER A 98 4.02 27.76 13.85
CA SER A 98 2.60 27.68 14.25
C SER A 98 1.68 27.25 13.10
N LYS A 99 1.80 26.01 12.62
CA LYS A 99 0.78 25.35 11.79
C LYS A 99 -0.40 24.86 12.64
N SER A 100 -0.92 25.72 13.52
CA SER A 100 -1.81 25.38 14.63
C SER A 100 -3.17 24.80 14.22
N ASN A 101 -3.53 24.86 12.93
CA ASN A 101 -4.84 24.44 12.43
C ASN A 101 -4.78 23.23 11.46
N LEU A 102 -3.60 22.63 11.27
CA LEU A 102 -3.49 21.44 10.42
C LEU A 102 -3.78 20.17 11.21
N GLN A 103 -4.63 19.31 10.66
CA GLN A 103 -4.76 17.93 11.13
C GLN A 103 -3.75 17.05 10.40
N LEU A 104 -2.93 16.34 11.17
CA LEU A 104 -1.87 15.49 10.64
C LEU A 104 -2.17 14.03 10.93
N LEU A 105 -2.05 13.19 9.91
CA LEU A 105 -2.05 11.74 10.07
C LEU A 105 -0.72 11.20 9.55
N PHE A 106 0.10 10.67 10.44
CA PHE A 106 1.31 9.95 10.09
C PHE A 106 1.06 8.43 10.09
N LEU A 107 1.43 7.79 8.98
CA LEU A 107 1.49 6.35 8.82
C LEU A 107 2.96 6.00 8.56
N GLN A 108 3.58 5.29 9.51
CA GLN A 108 4.96 4.88 9.39
C GLN A 108 5.05 3.66 8.47
N VAL A 109 5.45 3.88 7.22
CA VAL A 109 5.50 2.84 6.18
C VAL A 109 6.67 3.04 5.21
N ASP A 110 7.38 1.95 4.93
CA ASP A 110 8.44 1.90 3.90
C ASP A 110 7.87 1.62 2.50
N ASP A 111 8.60 1.97 1.44
CA ASP A 111 8.18 1.73 0.05
C ASP A 111 8.68 0.38 -0.47
N ARG A 112 8.30 -0.69 0.23
CA ARG A 112 8.69 -2.06 -0.13
C ARG A 112 7.46 -2.92 -0.40
N PRO A 113 7.56 -3.92 -1.30
CA PRO A 113 6.47 -4.86 -1.53
C PRO A 113 6.03 -5.63 -0.28
N GLU A 114 6.95 -5.83 0.68
CA GLU A 114 6.69 -6.50 1.95
C GLU A 114 6.09 -5.60 3.03
N GLU A 115 5.96 -4.29 2.78
CA GLU A 115 5.27 -3.40 3.73
C GLU A 115 3.76 -3.68 3.74
N ASP A 116 3.11 -3.54 4.89
CA ASP A 116 1.66 -3.64 5.03
C ASP A 116 1.05 -2.24 5.03
N LEU A 117 0.41 -1.88 3.92
CA LEU A 117 -0.37 -0.65 3.78
C LEU A 117 -1.88 -0.94 3.82
N LEU A 118 -2.28 -2.18 3.53
CA LEU A 118 -3.67 -2.64 3.52
C LEU A 118 -4.35 -2.42 4.87
N SER A 119 -3.66 -2.72 5.97
CA SER A 119 -4.17 -2.47 7.33
C SER A 119 -4.45 -0.99 7.62
N HIS A 120 -3.92 -0.06 6.83
CA HIS A 120 -4.10 1.37 6.98
C HIS A 120 -5.15 1.99 6.05
N PHE A 121 -5.62 1.27 5.03
CA PHE A 121 -6.50 1.83 3.99
C PHE A 121 -7.78 2.45 4.57
N GLU A 122 -8.51 1.75 5.44
CA GLU A 122 -9.74 2.32 6.02
C GLU A 122 -9.49 3.59 6.83
N LYS A 123 -8.42 3.62 7.63
CA LYS A 123 -8.03 4.80 8.41
C LYS A 123 -7.67 5.97 7.49
N ALA A 124 -6.88 5.69 6.45
CA ALA A 124 -6.48 6.67 5.45
C ALA A 124 -7.69 7.23 4.68
N CYS A 125 -8.57 6.37 4.18
CA CYS A 125 -9.76 6.79 3.43
C CYS A 125 -10.68 7.67 4.28
N LYS A 126 -10.91 7.33 5.55
CA LYS A 126 -11.70 8.17 6.48
C LYS A 126 -11.07 9.53 6.70
N PHE A 127 -9.75 9.58 6.90
CA PHE A 127 -9.02 10.83 7.07
C PHE A 127 -9.08 11.72 5.82
N ILE A 128 -8.89 11.12 4.63
CA ILE A 128 -9.00 11.82 3.35
C ILE A 128 -10.40 12.39 3.16
N ASP A 129 -11.44 11.58 3.40
CA ASP A 129 -12.84 12.00 3.28
C ASP A 129 -13.18 13.17 4.22
N GLN A 130 -12.70 13.12 5.46
CA GLN A 130 -12.85 14.23 6.43
C GLN A 130 -12.13 15.49 5.95
N GLY A 131 -10.91 15.35 5.44
CA GLY A 131 -10.13 16.47 4.95
C GLY A 131 -10.79 17.19 3.78
N CYS A 132 -11.25 16.44 2.77
CA CYS A 132 -11.94 16.99 1.60
C CYS A 132 -13.26 17.72 1.96
N ARG A 133 -13.94 17.33 3.05
CA ARG A 133 -15.16 18.01 3.54
C ARG A 133 -14.85 19.33 4.25
N ASN A 134 -13.77 19.38 5.02
CA ASN A 134 -13.43 20.50 5.90
C ASN A 134 -12.48 21.53 5.25
N GLY A 135 -11.87 21.21 4.11
CA GLY A 135 -10.90 22.03 3.41
C GLY A 135 -10.21 21.19 2.34
N GLY A 136 -8.91 21.36 2.15
CA GLY A 136 -8.08 20.49 1.32
C GLY A 136 -7.39 19.37 2.11
N CYS A 137 -7.29 18.19 1.51
CA CYS A 137 -6.47 17.08 2.00
C CYS A 137 -5.28 16.85 1.08
N LEU A 138 -4.05 16.92 1.62
CA LEU A 138 -2.84 16.52 0.92
C LEU A 138 -2.39 15.14 1.41
N VAL A 139 -2.27 14.19 0.49
CA VAL A 139 -1.68 12.88 0.75
C VAL A 139 -0.29 12.85 0.13
N HIS A 140 0.74 12.61 0.95
CA HIS A 140 2.11 12.61 0.47
C HIS A 140 2.94 11.46 1.07
N CYS A 141 4.01 11.14 0.35
CA CYS A 141 5.12 10.34 0.84
C CYS A 141 6.41 11.09 0.47
N TYR A 142 7.55 10.41 0.38
CA TYR A 142 8.78 11.09 -0.04
C TYR A 142 8.70 11.67 -1.46
N PHE A 143 8.41 10.84 -2.48
CA PHE A 143 8.39 11.25 -3.89
C PHE A 143 6.98 11.51 -4.48
N GLY A 144 5.92 11.12 -3.77
CA GLY A 144 4.57 11.20 -4.32
C GLY A 144 4.30 10.24 -5.47
N VAL A 145 4.95 9.07 -5.47
CA VAL A 145 4.94 8.08 -6.57
C VAL A 145 4.22 6.79 -6.18
N SER A 146 4.63 6.16 -5.07
CA SER A 146 4.17 4.81 -4.68
C SER A 146 3.24 4.85 -3.46
N ARG A 147 3.78 4.95 -2.23
CA ARG A 147 3.00 4.91 -0.96
C ARG A 147 1.77 5.82 -0.93
N SER A 148 1.94 7.12 -1.16
CA SER A 148 0.82 8.08 -1.15
C SER A 148 -0.14 7.87 -2.30
N ALA A 149 0.37 7.52 -3.50
CA ALA A 149 -0.48 7.18 -4.63
C ALA A 149 -1.34 5.96 -4.34
N THR A 150 -0.79 4.93 -3.68
CA THR A 150 -1.55 3.75 -3.24
C THR A 150 -2.72 4.14 -2.32
N LEU A 151 -2.49 5.01 -1.33
CA LEU A 151 -3.56 5.47 -0.44
C LEU A 151 -4.64 6.27 -1.17
N VAL A 152 -4.25 7.14 -2.10
CA VAL A 152 -5.20 7.89 -2.93
C VAL A 152 -5.99 6.96 -3.84
N ILE A 153 -5.34 5.98 -4.48
CA ILE A 153 -6.01 4.97 -5.31
C ILE A 153 -7.00 4.18 -4.45
N ALA A 154 -6.61 3.73 -3.25
CA ALA A 154 -7.52 3.03 -2.33
C ALA A 154 -8.75 3.88 -1.97
N TYR A 155 -8.57 5.18 -1.76
CA TYR A 155 -9.68 6.11 -1.52
C TYR A 155 -10.61 6.22 -2.73
N ILE A 156 -10.07 6.41 -3.94
CA ILE A 156 -10.86 6.49 -5.18
C ILE A 156 -11.61 5.16 -5.43
N MET A 157 -10.95 4.02 -5.23
CA MET A 157 -11.55 2.70 -5.30
C MET A 157 -12.75 2.57 -4.35
N GLN A 158 -12.58 2.91 -3.07
CA GLN A 158 -13.65 2.81 -2.08
C GLN A 158 -14.80 3.80 -2.35
N LYS A 159 -14.48 5.05 -2.70
CA LYS A 159 -15.46 6.12 -2.94
C LYS A 159 -16.38 5.81 -4.12
N TYR A 160 -15.81 5.29 -5.20
CA TYR A 160 -16.53 5.05 -6.46
C TYR A 160 -16.82 3.58 -6.73
N ARG A 161 -16.44 2.68 -5.81
CA ARG A 161 -16.56 1.22 -5.97
C ARG A 161 -15.90 0.72 -7.26
N LEU A 162 -14.69 1.21 -7.52
CA LEU A 162 -13.89 0.85 -8.70
C LEU A 162 -12.88 -0.25 -8.40
N ASP A 163 -12.57 -1.05 -9.42
CA ASP A 163 -11.41 -1.93 -9.39
C ASP A 163 -10.09 -1.13 -9.42
N TYR A 164 -8.98 -1.81 -9.18
CA TYR A 164 -7.65 -1.19 -9.18
C TYR A 164 -7.34 -0.49 -10.50
N THR A 165 -7.55 -1.18 -11.62
CA THR A 165 -7.15 -0.69 -12.95
C THR A 165 -7.84 0.62 -13.29
N THR A 166 -9.16 0.70 -13.08
CA THR A 166 -9.93 1.90 -13.40
C THR A 166 -9.57 3.05 -12.46
N ALA A 167 -9.40 2.79 -11.16
CA ALA A 167 -9.00 3.80 -10.19
C ALA A 167 -7.57 4.31 -10.44
N PHE A 168 -6.64 3.43 -10.80
CA PHE A 168 -5.26 3.76 -11.13
C PHE A 168 -5.19 4.72 -12.32
N GLU A 169 -5.86 4.42 -13.43
CA GLU A 169 -5.84 5.28 -14.61
C GLU A 169 -6.43 6.66 -14.30
N ARG A 170 -7.53 6.73 -13.54
CA ARG A 170 -8.13 8.00 -13.12
C ARG A 170 -7.18 8.89 -12.31
N VAL A 171 -6.37 8.31 -11.42
CA VAL A 171 -5.37 9.08 -10.65
C VAL A 171 -4.17 9.43 -11.54
N ARG A 172 -3.75 8.50 -12.41
CA ARG A 172 -2.62 8.66 -13.32
C ARG A 172 -2.84 9.77 -14.35
N GLU A 173 -4.07 9.94 -14.83
CA GLU A 173 -4.46 11.06 -15.70
C GLU A 173 -4.19 12.43 -15.06
N LYS A 174 -4.22 12.52 -13.73
CA LYS A 174 -3.95 13.75 -12.97
C LYS A 174 -2.49 13.87 -12.54
N ARG A 175 -1.81 12.74 -12.30
CA ARG A 175 -0.40 12.67 -11.92
C ARG A 175 0.29 11.51 -12.63
N THR A 176 0.96 11.80 -13.73
CA THR A 176 1.53 10.79 -14.65
C THR A 176 2.67 9.97 -14.05
N CYS A 177 3.34 10.47 -13.01
CA CYS A 177 4.48 9.83 -12.37
C CYS A 177 4.10 8.80 -11.28
N ILE A 178 2.81 8.55 -11.02
CA ILE A 178 2.42 7.54 -10.05
C ILE A 178 2.85 6.14 -10.48
N GLY A 179 3.27 5.33 -9.52
CA GLY A 179 3.72 3.97 -9.72
C GLY A 179 3.80 3.23 -8.40
N PRO A 180 2.66 2.73 -7.87
CA PRO A 180 2.66 1.84 -6.72
C PRO A 180 3.57 0.63 -6.95
N ASN A 181 4.32 0.23 -5.92
CA ASN A 181 5.08 -1.02 -5.99
C ASN A 181 4.15 -2.25 -6.10
N GLN A 182 4.69 -3.39 -6.54
CA GLN A 182 3.90 -4.59 -6.81
C GLN A 182 3.16 -5.15 -5.59
N GLY A 183 3.74 -5.03 -4.39
CA GLY A 183 3.08 -5.47 -3.15
C GLY A 183 1.89 -4.60 -2.79
N PHE A 184 1.95 -3.30 -3.08
CA PHE A 184 0.83 -2.38 -2.92
C PHE A 184 -0.26 -2.60 -3.95
N ILE A 185 0.08 -2.89 -5.20
CA ILE A 185 -0.90 -3.28 -6.23
C ILE A 185 -1.67 -4.53 -5.79
N PHE A 186 -0.96 -5.55 -5.29
CA PHE A 186 -1.59 -6.75 -4.74
C PHE A 186 -2.55 -6.42 -3.59
N GLN A 187 -2.13 -5.57 -2.65
CA GLN A 187 -2.95 -5.13 -1.53
C GLN A 187 -4.21 -4.36 -1.96
N LEU A 188 -4.13 -3.50 -2.98
CA LEU A 188 -5.30 -2.82 -3.56
C LEU A 188 -6.30 -3.81 -4.16
N ASN A 189 -5.83 -4.85 -4.84
CA ASN A 189 -6.70 -5.90 -5.37
C ASN A 189 -7.36 -6.72 -4.25
N LEU A 190 -6.64 -7.03 -3.16
CA LEU A 190 -7.24 -7.64 -1.98
C LEU A 190 -8.30 -6.75 -1.34
N PHE A 191 -8.03 -5.45 -1.26
CA PHE A 191 -8.99 -4.48 -0.73
C PHE A 191 -10.29 -4.47 -1.54
N HIS A 192 -10.18 -4.49 -2.87
CA HIS A 192 -11.34 -4.66 -3.76
C HIS A 192 -12.08 -5.99 -3.52
N ALA A 193 -11.34 -7.10 -3.41
CA ALA A 193 -11.92 -8.43 -3.17
C ALA A 193 -12.64 -8.56 -1.81
N MET A 194 -12.31 -7.70 -0.85
CA MET A 194 -12.98 -7.61 0.46
C MET A 194 -14.04 -6.50 0.52
N ASP A 195 -14.56 -6.05 -0.64
CA ASP A 195 -15.53 -4.95 -0.75
C ASP A 195 -15.08 -3.66 -0.01
N TYR A 196 -13.81 -3.31 -0.17
CA TYR A 196 -13.21 -2.08 0.34
C TYR A 196 -13.31 -1.93 1.87
N LYS A 197 -13.31 -3.07 2.56
CA LYS A 197 -13.22 -3.18 4.02
C LYS A 197 -12.27 -4.29 4.39
N LEU A 198 -11.56 -4.14 5.50
CA LEU A 198 -10.63 -5.16 5.97
C LEU A 198 -11.40 -6.29 6.67
N ASP A 199 -11.68 -7.35 5.92
CA ASP A 199 -12.31 -8.56 6.48
C ASP A 199 -11.25 -9.58 6.91
N LYS A 200 -11.02 -9.68 8.23
CA LYS A 200 -10.08 -10.64 8.82
C LYS A 200 -10.52 -12.11 8.63
N GLY A 201 -11.79 -12.35 8.34
CA GLY A 201 -12.33 -13.67 8.02
C GLY A 201 -12.06 -14.10 6.57
N ASN A 202 -11.74 -13.15 5.68
CA ASN A 202 -11.53 -13.41 4.27
C ASN A 202 -10.35 -14.36 4.05
N ILE A 203 -10.57 -15.43 3.29
CA ILE A 203 -9.54 -16.47 3.06
C ILE A 203 -8.31 -15.93 2.33
N GLN A 204 -8.49 -15.02 1.37
CA GLN A 204 -7.38 -14.43 0.62
C GLN A 204 -6.54 -13.52 1.52
N TYR A 205 -7.18 -12.74 2.38
CA TYR A 205 -6.49 -11.94 3.39
C TYR A 205 -5.72 -12.80 4.39
N ARG A 206 -6.32 -13.90 4.87
CA ARG A 206 -5.62 -14.84 5.75
C ARG A 206 -4.43 -15.48 5.06
N LEU A 207 -4.56 -15.90 3.80
CA LEU A 207 -3.42 -16.43 3.02
C LEU A 207 -2.31 -15.40 2.83
N TYR A 208 -2.67 -14.15 2.52
CA TYR A 208 -1.73 -13.03 2.46
C TYR A 208 -0.99 -12.82 3.79
N LEU A 209 -1.73 -12.84 4.91
CA LEU A 209 -1.13 -12.70 6.23
C LEU A 209 -0.18 -13.87 6.53
N LEU A 210 -0.58 -15.11 6.23
CA LEU A 210 0.30 -16.28 6.40
C LEU A 210 1.60 -16.13 5.59
N ASP A 211 1.54 -15.69 4.34
CA ASP A 211 2.72 -15.47 3.50
C ASP A 211 3.64 -14.37 4.06
N LYS A 212 3.06 -13.27 4.56
CA LYS A 212 3.81 -12.21 5.26
C LYS A 212 4.53 -12.73 6.49
N LEU A 213 3.83 -13.47 7.36
CA LEU A 213 4.42 -14.05 8.58
C LEU A 213 5.56 -15.01 8.22
N ALA A 214 5.37 -15.84 7.19
CA ALA A 214 6.42 -16.75 6.71
C ALA A 214 7.65 -15.99 6.20
N THR A 215 7.44 -14.87 5.50
CA THR A 215 8.53 -14.01 5.00
C THR A 215 9.31 -13.36 6.15
N VAL A 216 8.62 -12.88 7.18
CA VAL A 216 9.24 -12.30 8.38
C VAL A 216 10.03 -13.38 9.16
N ALA A 217 9.45 -14.57 9.33
CA ALA A 217 10.10 -15.69 10.00
C ALA A 217 11.39 -16.13 9.29
N LYS A 218 11.38 -16.19 7.94
CA LYS A 218 12.58 -16.48 7.13
C LYS A 218 13.70 -15.45 7.31
N ARG A 219 13.35 -14.21 7.64
CA ARG A 219 14.31 -13.11 7.89
C ARG A 219 14.85 -13.11 9.34
N GLY A 220 14.44 -14.07 10.17
CA GLY A 220 14.94 -14.21 11.55
C GLY A 220 14.41 -13.15 12.54
N SER A 221 13.35 -12.42 12.18
CA SER A 221 12.82 -11.32 12.98
C SER A 221 11.44 -11.67 13.53
N LEU A 222 11.37 -12.55 14.54
CA LEU A 222 10.11 -12.95 15.19
C LEU A 222 9.55 -11.87 16.14
N THR A 223 10.32 -10.81 16.43
CA THR A 223 9.93 -9.70 17.32
C THR A 223 8.86 -8.77 16.74
N CYS A 224 8.58 -8.85 15.44
CA CYS A 224 7.59 -8.00 14.75
C CYS A 224 6.17 -8.60 14.70
N LEU A 225 6.01 -9.86 15.12
CA LEU A 225 4.74 -10.61 14.96
C LEU A 225 3.61 -10.10 15.85
N GLU A 226 3.93 -9.47 16.98
CA GLU A 226 2.93 -9.02 17.97
C GLU A 226 2.08 -7.85 17.44
N GLN A 227 2.66 -6.95 16.66
CA GLN A 227 1.95 -5.80 16.08
C GLN A 227 1.08 -6.17 14.87
N THR A 228 1.49 -7.18 14.10
CA THR A 228 0.75 -7.61 12.89
C THR A 228 -0.45 -8.51 13.21
N LEU A 229 -0.37 -9.28 14.30
CA LEU A 229 -1.41 -10.26 14.65
C LEU A 229 -2.49 -9.73 15.59
N TYR A 230 -2.17 -8.74 16.46
CA TYR A 230 -3.12 -8.23 17.46
C TYR A 230 -2.96 -6.73 17.79
N PRO A 231 -3.48 -5.79 16.98
CA PRO A 231 -3.81 -4.46 17.47
C PRO A 231 -5.22 -4.53 18.08
N LEU A 232 -5.33 -4.94 19.35
CA LEU A 232 -6.54 -4.68 20.12
C LEU A 232 -6.31 -3.47 21.03
N PRO A 233 -7.27 -2.53 21.08
CA PRO A 233 -7.24 -1.46 22.06
C PRO A 233 -7.47 -2.04 23.46
N LEU A 234 -6.61 -1.69 24.40
CA LEU A 234 -7.00 -1.71 25.81
C LEU A 234 -7.94 -0.53 26.03
N ASP A 235 -9.22 -0.75 25.77
CA ASP A 235 -10.27 0.14 26.20
C ASP A 235 -10.52 -0.17 27.69
N ASP A 236 -9.93 0.62 28.59
CA ASP A 236 -10.24 0.58 30.01
C ASP A 236 -10.94 1.88 30.41
N SER A 237 -12.17 2.00 29.94
CA SER A 237 -13.09 3.08 30.26
C SER A 237 -14.34 2.55 30.97
N ARG A 238 -14.17 1.99 32.19
CA ARG A 238 -15.19 2.04 33.28
C ARG A 238 -14.75 1.28 34.53
N ALA A 239 -14.32 2.01 35.57
CA ALA A 239 -14.73 1.77 36.95
C ALA A 239 -14.21 2.88 37.89
N SER A 240 -14.91 4.01 37.93
CA SER A 240 -14.89 4.89 39.09
C SER A 240 -15.91 4.41 40.13
N ASN A 241 -15.48 4.34 41.39
CA ASN A 241 -16.23 4.37 42.65
C ASN A 241 -16.99 3.11 43.07
N THR A 242 -16.45 2.41 44.07
CA THR A 242 -17.08 2.33 45.41
C THR A 242 -16.02 2.10 46.49
N SER A 243 -16.08 2.91 47.55
CA SER A 243 -15.36 2.74 48.81
C SER A 243 -16.00 1.63 49.65
N SER A 244 -15.20 0.75 50.28
CA SER A 244 -15.32 0.37 51.71
C SER A 244 -14.36 -0.77 52.11
N HIS A 245 -13.64 -0.53 53.21
CA HIS A 245 -12.97 -1.44 54.16
C HIS A 245 -12.97 -2.96 53.91
N ARG A 246 -11.78 -3.60 54.01
CA ARG A 246 -11.30 -4.32 55.22
C ARG A 246 -9.90 -4.93 55.00
N HIS A 247 -9.12 -4.92 56.09
CA HIS A 247 -7.85 -5.62 56.28
C HIS A 247 -7.97 -7.14 56.09
N ALA A 248 -6.96 -7.77 55.47
CA ALA A 248 -6.35 -9.01 55.96
C ALA A 248 -5.00 -9.29 55.26
N LYS A 249 -3.98 -9.54 56.09
CA LYS A 249 -2.65 -10.05 55.72
C LYS A 249 -2.75 -11.50 55.24
N ASN A 250 -1.98 -11.91 54.20
CA ASN A 250 -0.90 -12.90 54.34
C ASN A 250 -0.28 -13.41 53.03
N LYS A 251 1.05 -13.56 53.11
CA LYS A 251 1.94 -14.60 52.56
C LYS A 251 2.21 -14.68 51.04
N SER A 252 3.42 -14.18 50.72
CA SER A 252 4.47 -14.82 49.92
C SER A 252 4.22 -16.26 49.46
N GLN A 253 4.21 -16.46 48.14
CA GLN A 253 4.85 -17.63 47.53
C GLN A 253 5.28 -17.32 46.08
N ARG A 254 6.60 -17.22 45.89
CA ARG A 254 7.28 -17.45 44.61
C ARG A 254 6.99 -18.88 44.18
N VAL A 255 6.44 -19.07 42.98
CA VAL A 255 6.58 -20.33 42.25
C VAL A 255 7.07 -20.03 40.84
N SER A 256 8.18 -20.67 40.54
CA SER A 256 8.99 -20.64 39.34
C SER A 256 8.25 -21.14 38.11
N GLY A 257 8.65 -20.61 36.95
CA GLY A 257 8.24 -21.13 35.65
C GLY A 257 8.61 -22.59 35.46
N LYS A 258 7.64 -23.34 34.94
CA LYS A 258 7.72 -24.44 33.97
C LYS A 258 6.28 -24.92 33.75
N ASP A 259 6.03 -25.43 32.54
CA ASP A 259 4.83 -26.16 32.12
C ASP A 259 3.70 -25.33 31.50
N VAL A 260 3.94 -24.85 30.27
CA VAL A 260 2.89 -24.64 29.27
C VAL A 260 3.22 -25.49 28.05
N TYR A 261 2.94 -26.79 28.14
CA TYR A 261 2.65 -27.62 26.98
C TYR A 261 1.63 -28.67 27.44
N THR A 262 0.65 -28.93 26.57
CA THR A 262 -0.40 -29.97 26.65
C THR A 262 -1.77 -29.45 27.07
N MET A 263 -2.59 -29.11 26.07
CA MET A 263 -3.97 -29.63 25.89
C MET A 263 -4.67 -28.82 24.80
N CYS A 264 -4.49 -29.25 23.54
CA CYS A 264 -5.38 -28.87 22.45
C CYS A 264 -5.87 -30.17 21.81
N MET A 265 -6.91 -30.74 22.40
CA MET A 265 -7.79 -31.74 21.79
C MET A 265 -9.14 -31.62 22.50
N LEU A 266 -10.21 -31.62 21.70
CA LEU A 266 -11.64 -31.66 22.07
C LEU A 266 -12.31 -30.30 22.33
N HIS A 267 -12.82 -29.67 21.28
CA HIS A 267 -14.24 -29.76 20.89
C HIS A 267 -14.51 -29.06 19.55
#